data_AF-A0A2K3L6F9-F1
#
_entry.id   AF-A0A2K3L6F9-F1
#
_cell.length_a   1.000
_cell.length_b   1.000
_cell.length_c   1.000
_cell.angle_alpha   90.00
_cell.angle_beta   90.00
_cell.angle_gamma   90.00
#
_symmetry.space_group_name_H-M   'P 1'
#
loop_
_entity.id
_entity.type
_entity.pdbx_description
1 polymer ?
#
loop_
_entity_poly.entity_id
_entity_poly.type
_entity_poly.pdbx_seq_one_letter_code
_entity_poly.pdbx_strand_id
1 'polypeptide(L)'
;MNLEEAKEPDQQKPRSVPVVTRQLIVHALGQRINTKNPNELVEELAFLVKDNLPCKHLVLTMEDFLVNYLQTEEDTSSDGILELKPMNSYNRLLLHRLAEIFGFAHESAGGGEYRHLILERRPDTSIPPILVSDILGTYDEPQSLVTSHQILRRKEASPGKTHY
;
A
#
# COMPACT_ATOMS: atom_id res chain seq x y z
N MET A 1 -14.80 -50.52 -60.76
CA MET A 1 -14.42 -49.63 -59.64
C MET A 1 -14.63 -48.20 -60.11
N ASN A 2 -15.50 -47.49 -59.41
CA ASN A 2 -16.28 -46.34 -59.85
C ASN A 2 -15.52 -45.01 -60.01
N LEU A 3 -16.19 -44.15 -60.78
CA LEU A 3 -16.00 -42.75 -61.14
C LEU A 3 -16.36 -41.79 -59.98
N GLU A 4 -16.09 -40.49 -60.22
CA GLU A 4 -16.52 -39.27 -59.52
C GLU A 4 -15.73 -38.86 -58.28
N GLU A 5 -15.53 -37.59 -57.95
CA GLU A 5 -15.55 -36.28 -58.62
C GLU A 5 -15.05 -35.30 -57.54
N ALA A 6 -14.63 -34.11 -57.96
CA ALA A 6 -14.02 -33.05 -57.20
C ALA A 6 -14.64 -32.74 -55.81
N LYS A 7 -13.78 -32.35 -54.87
CA LYS A 7 -14.18 -31.53 -53.73
C LYS A 7 -13.12 -30.46 -53.46
N GLU A 8 -13.49 -29.22 -53.76
CA GLU A 8 -12.71 -28.00 -53.53
C GLU A 8 -12.28 -27.84 -52.05
N PRO A 9 -11.14 -27.15 -51.79
CA PRO A 9 -10.83 -26.67 -50.45
C PRO A 9 -11.74 -25.49 -50.11
N ASP A 10 -12.59 -25.68 -49.10
CA ASP A 10 -13.47 -24.67 -48.52
C ASP A 10 -12.65 -23.43 -48.11
N GLN A 11 -12.79 -22.35 -48.89
CA GLN A 11 -12.23 -21.04 -48.58
C GLN A 11 -12.99 -20.47 -47.39
N GLN A 12 -12.54 -20.78 -46.18
CA GLN A 12 -13.02 -20.09 -44.99
C GLN A 12 -12.50 -18.65 -44.99
N LYS A 13 -13.38 -17.78 -45.50
CA LYS A 13 -13.39 -16.31 -45.44
C LYS A 13 -12.65 -15.80 -44.19
N PRO A 14 -11.70 -14.85 -44.30
CA PRO A 14 -11.07 -14.27 -43.13
C PRO A 14 -12.17 -13.58 -42.31
N ARG A 15 -12.49 -14.16 -41.14
CA ARG A 15 -13.32 -13.46 -40.16
C ARG A 15 -12.58 -12.17 -39.85
N SER A 16 -13.15 -11.06 -40.29
CA SER A 16 -12.74 -9.71 -39.93
C SER A 16 -12.55 -9.69 -38.41
N VAL A 17 -11.29 -9.75 -37.96
CA VAL A 17 -10.96 -9.66 -36.55
C VAL A 17 -11.08 -8.17 -36.23
N PRO A 18 -12.06 -7.75 -35.41
CA PRO A 18 -12.11 -6.37 -34.99
C PRO A 18 -10.79 -6.05 -34.29
N VAL A 19 -10.16 -4.93 -34.63
CA VAL A 19 -8.86 -4.49 -34.08
C VAL A 19 -8.83 -4.53 -32.54
N VAL A 20 -10.00 -4.41 -31.91
CA VAL A 20 -10.22 -4.51 -30.46
C VAL A 20 -9.75 -5.84 -29.86
N THR A 21 -9.82 -6.95 -30.59
CA THR A 21 -9.44 -8.27 -30.05
C THR A 21 -7.93 -8.44 -29.88
N ARG A 22 -7.10 -7.63 -30.57
CA ARG A 22 -5.64 -7.67 -30.35
C ARG A 22 -5.25 -7.09 -28.98
N GLN A 23 -5.97 -6.07 -28.49
CA GLN A 23 -5.74 -5.53 -27.15
C GLN A 23 -6.20 -6.49 -26.04
N LEU A 24 -7.26 -7.28 -26.29
CA LEU A 24 -7.83 -8.21 -25.32
C LEU A 24 -6.99 -9.48 -25.10
N ILE A 25 -6.13 -9.85 -26.05
CA ILE A 25 -5.26 -11.04 -25.92
C ILE A 25 -3.97 -10.73 -25.16
N VAL A 26 -3.55 -9.46 -25.07
CA VAL A 26 -2.33 -9.07 -24.33
C VAL A 26 -2.44 -9.36 -22.83
N HIS A 27 -3.63 -9.29 -22.25
CA HIS A 27 -3.80 -9.40 -20.79
C HIS A 27 -3.99 -10.84 -20.29
N ALA A 28 -4.06 -11.85 -21.18
CA ALA A 28 -4.41 -13.22 -20.81
C ALA A 28 -3.21 -14.15 -20.55
N LEU A 29 -1.96 -13.69 -20.76
CA LEU A 29 -0.74 -14.47 -20.47
C LEU A 29 0.46 -13.64 -19.94
N GLY A 30 0.24 -12.42 -19.46
CA GLY A 30 1.34 -11.50 -19.15
C GLY A 30 1.20 -10.81 -17.80
N GLN A 31 2.09 -11.16 -16.88
CA GLN A 31 2.67 -10.28 -15.86
C GLN A 31 1.67 -9.55 -14.94
N ARG A 32 1.44 -10.10 -13.74
CA ARG A 32 1.13 -9.26 -12.57
C ARG A 32 2.35 -9.12 -11.67
N ILE A 33 3.48 -8.75 -12.27
CA ILE A 33 4.47 -7.94 -11.55
C ILE A 33 4.08 -6.50 -11.84
N ASN A 34 2.97 -6.06 -11.23
CA ASN A 34 2.83 -4.65 -10.95
C ASN A 34 3.69 -4.40 -9.72
N THR A 35 5.01 -4.32 -9.91
CA THR A 35 5.90 -3.82 -8.88
C THR A 35 5.66 -2.32 -8.80
N LYS A 36 4.51 -1.93 -8.23
CA LYS A 36 4.32 -0.56 -7.79
C LYS A 36 5.54 -0.21 -6.94
N ASN A 37 6.11 0.95 -7.18
CA ASN A 37 7.21 1.44 -6.37
C ASN A 37 6.80 1.34 -4.88
N PRO A 38 7.62 0.77 -3.98
CA PRO A 38 7.32 0.73 -2.56
C PRO A 38 6.85 2.08 -2.01
N ASN A 39 7.42 3.19 -2.50
CA ASN A 39 7.02 4.54 -2.12
C ASN A 39 5.56 4.86 -2.50
N GLU A 40 5.11 4.46 -3.70
CA GLU A 40 3.72 4.64 -4.12
C GLU A 40 2.76 3.80 -3.27
N LEU A 41 3.19 2.59 -2.86
CA LEU A 41 2.41 1.75 -1.96
C LEU A 41 2.30 2.36 -0.55
N VAL A 42 3.38 2.97 -0.05
CA VAL A 42 3.40 3.66 1.25
C VAL A 42 2.45 4.85 1.21
N GLU A 43 2.52 5.69 0.17
CA GLU A 43 1.61 6.82 -0.02
C GLU A 43 0.14 6.39 -0.14
N GLU A 44 -0.14 5.35 -0.93
CA GLU A 44 -1.49 4.81 -1.09
C GLU A 44 -2.05 4.30 0.26
N LEU A 45 -1.24 3.58 1.03
CA LEU A 45 -1.64 3.04 2.33
C LEU A 45 -1.85 4.16 3.36
N ALA A 46 -0.93 5.14 3.42
CA ALA A 46 -1.05 6.30 4.29
C ALA A 46 -2.34 7.08 3.99
N PHE A 47 -2.63 7.32 2.70
CA PHE A 47 -3.83 8.01 2.28
C PHE A 47 -5.12 7.28 2.69
N LEU A 48 -5.15 5.94 2.61
CA LEU A 48 -6.32 5.15 3.01
C LEU A 48 -6.63 5.22 4.50
N VAL A 49 -5.60 5.35 5.35
CA VAL A 49 -5.77 5.25 6.81
C VAL A 49 -5.72 6.58 7.54
N LYS A 50 -5.30 7.68 6.88
CA LYS A 50 -5.06 8.99 7.52
C LYS A 50 -6.22 9.50 8.40
N ASP A 51 -7.46 9.32 7.94
CA ASP A 51 -8.68 9.80 8.62
C ASP A 51 -9.39 8.69 9.43
N ASN A 52 -8.90 7.45 9.36
CA ASN A 52 -9.50 6.30 10.02
C ASN A 52 -8.63 5.87 11.20
N LEU A 53 -8.87 6.45 12.37
CA LEU A 53 -8.04 6.25 13.56
C LEU A 53 -7.82 4.76 13.94
N PRO A 54 -8.83 3.88 13.95
CA PRO A 54 -8.61 2.45 14.18
C PRO A 54 -7.65 1.81 13.17
N CYS A 55 -7.80 2.14 11.89
CA CYS A 55 -6.95 1.59 10.84
C CYS A 55 -5.53 2.18 10.87
N LYS A 56 -5.42 3.48 11.19
CA LYS A 56 -4.14 4.16 11.43
C LYS A 56 -3.38 3.46 12.55
N HIS A 57 -4.03 3.21 13.69
CA HIS A 57 -3.42 2.53 14.82
C HIS A 57 -3.00 1.09 14.46
N LEU A 58 -3.84 0.34 13.74
CA LEU A 58 -3.52 -1.02 13.29
C LEU A 58 -2.26 -1.04 12.41
N VAL A 59 -2.20 -0.17 11.40
CA VAL A 59 -1.07 -0.12 10.47
C VAL A 59 0.21 0.31 11.18
N LEU A 60 0.16 1.36 12.00
CA LEU A 60 1.35 1.84 12.74
C LEU A 60 1.86 0.81 13.74
N THR A 61 0.96 0.12 14.45
CA THR A 61 1.34 -0.94 15.41
C THR A 61 1.99 -2.11 14.69
N MET A 62 1.46 -2.52 13.53
CA MET A 62 2.06 -3.61 12.76
C MET A 62 3.38 -3.18 12.12
N GLU A 63 3.49 -1.94 11.64
CA GLU A 63 4.73 -1.39 11.08
C GLU A 63 5.86 -1.43 12.10
N ASP A 64 5.62 -0.89 13.31
CA ASP A 64 6.60 -0.92 14.39
C ASP A 64 7.00 -2.36 14.77
N PHE A 65 6.02 -3.27 14.84
CA PHE A 65 6.27 -4.68 15.07
C PHE A 65 7.19 -5.30 14.00
N LEU A 66 6.94 -5.02 12.71
CA LEU A 66 7.75 -5.56 11.61
C LEU A 66 9.16 -4.97 11.57
N VAL A 67 9.31 -3.68 11.87
CA VAL A 67 10.62 -3.03 11.99
C VAL A 67 11.43 -3.70 13.10
N ASN A 68 10.84 -3.86 14.28
CA ASN A 68 11.49 -4.53 15.41
C ASN A 68 11.83 -5.99 15.06
N TYR A 69 10.91 -6.71 14.42
CA TYR A 69 11.12 -8.10 13.98
C TYR A 69 12.31 -8.23 13.01
N LEU A 70 12.46 -7.30 12.06
CA LEU A 70 13.55 -7.34 11.07
C LEU A 70 14.90 -6.85 11.62
N GLN A 71 14.89 -5.98 12.64
CA GLN A 71 16.12 -5.50 13.31
C GLN A 71 16.68 -6.50 14.32
N THR A 72 15.83 -7.40 14.82
CA THR A 72 16.26 -8.45 15.75
C THR A 72 17.00 -9.52 14.95
N GLU A 73 18.29 -9.30 14.72
CA GLU A 73 19.23 -10.31 14.22
C GLU A 73 19.26 -11.47 15.22
N GLU A 74 18.43 -12.51 15.02
CA GLU A 74 18.51 -13.71 15.84
C GLU A 74 18.67 -14.98 14.99
N ASP A 75 19.82 -15.63 15.22
CA ASP A 75 20.17 -17.02 14.90
C ASP A 75 19.21 -18.07 15.53
N THR A 76 18.08 -17.63 16.09
CA THR A 76 17.02 -18.49 16.61
C THR A 76 16.13 -18.86 15.44
N SER A 77 16.18 -20.13 15.04
CA SER A 77 15.56 -20.81 13.88
C SER A 77 14.04 -20.63 13.66
N SER A 78 13.49 -19.43 13.85
CA SER A 78 12.15 -19.08 13.42
C SER A 78 12.15 -19.17 11.90
N ASP A 79 11.25 -19.97 11.35
CA ASP A 79 11.10 -20.29 9.92
C ASP A 79 10.82 -19.05 9.03
N GLY A 80 10.97 -17.84 9.56
CA GLY A 80 10.58 -16.60 8.90
C GLY A 80 9.07 -16.41 8.81
N ILE A 81 8.26 -17.32 9.38
CA ILE A 81 6.81 -17.33 9.29
C ILE A 81 6.18 -16.63 10.50
N LEU A 82 5.26 -15.72 10.23
CA LEU A 82 4.46 -14.99 11.21
C LEU A 82 2.97 -15.19 10.92
N GLU A 83 2.27 -15.88 11.82
CA GLU A 83 0.82 -16.09 11.74
C GLU A 83 0.09 -15.03 12.59
N LEU A 84 -0.70 -14.17 11.95
CA LEU A 84 -1.44 -13.12 12.62
C LEU A 84 -2.78 -13.62 13.18
N LYS A 85 -3.36 -12.86 14.11
CA LYS A 85 -4.72 -13.13 14.60
C LYS A 85 -5.76 -12.98 13.47
N PRO A 86 -6.88 -13.73 13.52
CA PRO A 86 -8.00 -13.50 12.62
C PRO A 86 -8.48 -12.07 12.63
N MET A 87 -8.82 -11.55 11.45
CA MET A 87 -9.22 -10.15 11.30
C MET A 87 -10.19 -10.02 10.12
N ASN A 88 -10.98 -8.94 10.07
CA ASN A 88 -11.93 -8.72 8.98
C ASN A 88 -11.22 -8.50 7.63
N SER A 89 -11.97 -8.57 6.52
CA SER A 89 -11.43 -8.42 5.17
C SER A 89 -10.69 -7.10 4.91
N TYR A 90 -11.14 -5.99 5.52
CA TYR A 90 -10.52 -4.70 5.34
C TYR A 90 -9.17 -4.61 6.07
N ASN A 91 -9.11 -5.09 7.32
CA ASN A 91 -7.86 -5.16 8.07
C ASN A 91 -6.83 -6.06 7.35
N ARG A 92 -7.26 -7.22 6.81
CA ARG A 92 -6.40 -8.07 5.99
C ARG A 92 -5.87 -7.32 4.77
N LEU A 93 -6.71 -6.56 4.07
CA LEU A 93 -6.29 -5.75 2.92
C LEU A 93 -5.20 -4.75 3.29
N LEU A 94 -5.36 -4.02 4.40
CA LEU A 94 -4.38 -3.05 4.86
C LEU A 94 -3.05 -3.74 5.19
N LEU A 95 -3.08 -4.87 5.88
CA LEU A 95 -1.87 -5.59 6.26
C LEU A 95 -1.23 -6.35 5.10
N HIS A 96 -1.98 -6.79 4.09
CA HIS A 96 -1.43 -7.26 2.82
C HIS A 96 -0.61 -6.18 2.12
N ARG A 97 -1.09 -4.93 2.10
CA ARG A 97 -0.36 -3.79 1.52
C ARG A 97 0.90 -3.46 2.32
N LEU A 98 0.79 -3.48 3.65
CA LEU A 98 1.95 -3.27 4.52
C LEU A 98 2.99 -4.37 4.32
N ALA A 99 2.58 -5.64 4.24
CA ALA A 99 3.47 -6.76 3.98
C ALA A 99 4.17 -6.63 2.61
N GLU A 100 3.46 -6.19 1.58
CA GLU A 100 4.03 -5.91 0.25
C GLU A 100 5.10 -4.81 0.32
N ILE A 101 4.86 -3.73 1.06
CA ILE A 101 5.83 -2.63 1.24
C ILE A 101 7.15 -3.14 1.83
N PHE A 102 7.07 -4.03 2.81
CA PHE A 102 8.23 -4.64 3.46
C PHE A 102 8.82 -5.83 2.68
N GLY A 103 8.20 -6.26 1.58
CA GLY A 103 8.67 -7.39 0.76
C GLY A 103 8.47 -8.77 1.40
N PHE A 104 7.49 -8.93 2.31
CA PHE A 104 7.10 -10.26 2.79
C PHE A 104 6.32 -11.02 1.72
N ALA A 105 6.46 -12.35 1.65
CA ALA A 105 5.39 -13.16 1.07
C ALA A 105 4.19 -13.14 2.02
N HIS A 106 2.99 -13.00 1.48
CA HIS A 106 1.79 -12.86 2.30
C HIS A 106 0.60 -13.58 1.69
N GLU A 107 -0.15 -14.29 2.53
CA GLU A 107 -1.37 -14.96 2.12
C GLU A 107 -2.43 -14.96 3.22
N SER A 108 -3.70 -14.97 2.80
CA SER A 108 -4.80 -15.17 3.73
C SER A 108 -5.09 -16.67 3.87
N ALA A 109 -4.98 -17.19 5.09
CA ALA A 109 -5.32 -18.57 5.42
C ALA A 109 -6.56 -18.65 6.32
N GLY A 110 -7.18 -19.83 6.41
CA GLY A 110 -8.40 -20.07 7.17
C GLY A 110 -9.69 -19.61 6.47
N GLY A 111 -10.84 -19.86 7.11
CA GLY A 111 -12.17 -19.58 6.58
C GLY A 111 -13.08 -18.83 7.56
N GLY A 112 -14.00 -18.03 7.01
CA GLY A 112 -14.97 -17.25 7.81
C GLY A 112 -14.29 -16.34 8.84
N GLU A 113 -14.73 -16.46 10.09
CA GLU A 113 -14.23 -15.69 11.24
C GLU A 113 -12.80 -16.05 11.66
N TYR A 114 -12.28 -17.20 11.22
CA TYR A 114 -10.92 -17.65 11.53
C TYR A 114 -9.92 -17.24 10.44
N ARG A 115 -10.37 -16.52 9.41
CA ARG A 115 -9.51 -16.13 8.31
C ARG A 115 -8.54 -15.04 8.74
N HIS A 116 -7.26 -15.34 8.63
CA HIS A 116 -6.14 -14.52 9.12
C HIS A 116 -5.08 -14.34 8.03
N LEU A 117 -4.02 -13.62 8.35
CA LEU A 117 -2.91 -13.33 7.44
C LEU A 117 -1.66 -14.05 7.93
N ILE A 118 -0.95 -14.71 7.02
CA ILE A 118 0.36 -15.33 7.23
C ILE A 118 1.38 -14.51 6.45
N LEU A 119 2.48 -14.14 7.11
CA LEU A 119 3.62 -13.47 6.49
C LEU A 119 4.83 -14.41 6.53
N GLU A 120 5.57 -14.49 5.43
CA GLU A 120 6.80 -15.27 5.32
C GLU A 120 7.94 -14.37 4.86
N ARG A 121 9.03 -14.38 5.62
CA ARG A 121 10.25 -13.64 5.31
C ARG A 121 10.92 -14.27 4.09
N ARG A 122 11.25 -13.42 3.12
CA ARG A 122 11.98 -13.77 1.90
C ARG A 122 13.29 -12.97 1.81
N PRO A 123 14.18 -13.31 0.86
CA PRO A 123 15.42 -12.55 0.65
C PRO A 123 15.20 -11.07 0.27
N ASP A 124 14.04 -10.73 -0.28
CA ASP A 124 13.63 -9.35 -0.60
C ASP A 124 12.99 -8.61 0.58
N THR A 125 12.71 -9.30 1.69
CA THR A 125 12.11 -8.69 2.87
C THR A 125 13.11 -7.76 3.57
N SER A 126 12.76 -6.48 3.66
CA SER A 126 13.61 -5.46 4.26
C SER A 126 12.79 -4.27 4.77
N ILE A 127 13.40 -3.46 5.63
CA ILE A 127 12.80 -2.20 6.07
C ILE A 127 12.87 -1.21 4.89
N PRO A 128 11.72 -0.69 4.40
CA PRO A 128 11.72 0.27 3.30
C PRO A 128 12.37 1.59 3.73
N PRO A 129 12.88 2.39 2.79
CA PRO A 129 13.53 3.67 3.10
C PRO A 129 12.56 4.74 3.63
N ILE A 130 11.25 4.58 3.39
CA ILE A 130 10.18 5.47 3.86
C ILE A 130 9.10 4.59 4.46
N LEU A 131 8.66 4.93 5.67
CA LEU A 131 7.60 4.24 6.40
C LEU A 131 6.25 4.96 6.27
N VAL A 132 5.16 4.25 6.57
CA VAL A 132 3.81 4.81 6.60
C VAL A 132 3.71 5.86 7.71
N SER A 133 4.35 5.61 8.86
CA SER A 133 4.49 6.59 9.95
C SER A 133 5.11 7.91 9.50
N ASP A 134 6.14 7.88 8.66
CA ASP A 134 6.80 9.09 8.14
C ASP A 134 5.81 9.96 7.36
N ILE A 135 5.01 9.34 6.49
CA ILE A 135 4.01 10.07 5.68
C ILE A 135 2.88 10.59 6.58
N LEU A 136 2.37 9.75 7.48
CA LEU A 136 1.27 10.13 8.38
C LEU A 136 1.65 11.25 9.34
N GLY A 137 2.91 11.31 9.77
CA GLY A 137 3.43 12.41 10.58
C GLY A 137 3.32 13.76 9.89
N THR A 138 3.42 13.82 8.56
CA THR A 138 3.28 15.08 7.80
C THR A 138 1.85 15.64 7.78
N TYR A 139 0.83 14.79 7.95
CA TYR A 139 -0.57 15.22 7.96
C TYR A 139 -1.04 15.72 9.33
N ASP A 140 -0.46 15.20 10.41
CA ASP A 140 -0.81 15.58 11.77
C ASP A 140 -0.18 16.93 12.18
N GLU A 141 0.79 17.44 11.41
CA GLU A 141 1.34 18.76 11.63
C GLU A 141 0.28 19.80 11.24
N PRO A 142 -0.32 20.55 12.19
CA PRO A 142 -1.15 21.68 11.82
C PRO A 142 -0.26 22.61 11.00
N GLN A 143 -0.72 23.03 9.82
CA GLN A 143 -0.05 24.07 9.03
C GLN A 143 0.06 25.39 9.80
N SER A 144 0.97 25.47 10.77
CA SER A 144 1.05 26.53 11.78
C SER A 144 2.50 26.82 12.17
N LEU A 145 3.37 27.05 11.18
CA LEU A 145 4.58 27.86 11.38
C LEU A 145 4.86 28.80 10.19
N VAL A 146 3.81 29.40 9.62
CA VAL A 146 3.94 30.74 9.01
C VAL A 146 3.28 31.72 9.97
N THR A 147 4.02 32.06 11.02
CA THR A 147 3.66 33.06 12.02
C THR A 147 3.60 34.44 11.36
N SER A 148 2.46 34.82 10.79
CA SER A 148 2.19 36.18 10.33
C SER A 148 1.05 36.79 11.14
N HIS A 149 1.29 36.94 12.44
CA HIS A 149 0.55 37.90 13.26
C HIS A 149 1.55 38.90 13.79
N GLN A 150 1.85 39.93 12.97
CA GLN A 150 2.55 41.12 13.42
C GLN A 150 1.71 41.76 14.54
N ILE A 151 2.11 41.51 15.78
CA ILE A 151 1.56 42.20 16.95
C ILE A 151 1.98 43.66 16.82
N LEU A 152 1.08 44.53 16.37
CA LEU A 152 1.29 45.98 16.38
C LEU A 152 1.36 46.46 17.84
N ARG A 153 2.58 46.70 18.30
CA ARG A 153 2.89 47.25 19.62
C ARG A 153 2.27 48.64 19.75
N ARG A 154 1.38 48.82 20.73
CA ARG A 154 0.82 50.13 21.09
C ARG A 154 1.96 51.08 21.50
N LYS A 155 1.96 52.28 20.93
CA LYS A 155 2.93 53.36 21.23
C LYS A 155 2.60 53.93 22.63
N GLU A 156 3.58 53.93 23.52
CA GLU A 156 3.51 54.50 24.87
C GLU A 156 3.07 55.97 24.81
N ALA A 157 2.09 56.35 25.64
CA ALA A 157 1.67 57.74 25.83
C ALA A 157 2.46 58.36 27.00
N SER A 158 3.07 59.52 26.75
CA SER A 158 3.86 60.31 27.70
C SER A 158 3.07 60.64 28.97
N PRO A 159 3.64 60.49 30.18
CA PRO A 159 2.99 60.93 31.41
C PRO A 159 2.94 62.45 31.49
N GLY A 160 1.73 63.01 31.49
CA GLY A 160 1.49 64.42 31.77
C GLY A 160 1.77 64.73 33.23
N LYS A 161 2.63 65.72 33.48
CA LYS A 161 2.87 66.32 34.79
C LYS A 161 1.61 67.06 35.24
N THR A 162 1.05 66.69 36.38
CA THR A 162 0.15 67.54 37.16
C THR A 162 0.93 68.19 38.29
N HIS A 163 1.04 69.52 38.24
CA HIS A 163 1.51 70.36 39.34
C HIS A 163 0.33 70.66 40.29
N TYR A 164 0.65 70.76 41.59
CA TYR A 164 -0.22 71.24 42.67
C TYR A 164 -0.74 72.66 42.43
#